data_AF-A0A8S2ZDQ5-F1
#
_entry.id   AF-A0A8S2ZDQ5-F1
#
_cell.length_a   1.000
_cell.length_b   1.000
_cell.length_c   1.000
_cell.angle_alpha   90.00
_cell.angle_beta   90.00
_cell.angle_gamma   90.00
#
_symmetry.space_group_name_H-M   'P 1'
#
loop_
_entity.id
_entity.type
_entity.pdbx_description
1 polymer ?
#
loop_
_entity_poly.entity_id
_entity_poly.type
_entity_poly.pdbx_seq_one_letter_code
_entity_poly.pdbx_strand_id
1 'polypeptide(L)' 'LILLLKRFVHNRLTGKYEKCLDRTTLPELIQLLTVNETHISYRLKAIVVHHGLSMNSGHYYAFVMCNNDDLVDKNNANHI' A
#
# COMPACT_ATOMS: atom_id res chain seq x y z
N LEU A 1 -4.08 2.70 11.70
CA LEU A 1 -4.83 2.90 10.43
C LEU A 1 -4.34 1.88 9.41
N ILE A 2 -5.24 1.16 8.75
CA ILE A 2 -4.92 0.25 7.63
C ILE A 2 -5.62 0.82 6.39
N LEU A 3 -4.86 1.05 5.33
CA LEU A 3 -5.38 1.56 4.06
C LEU A 3 -5.28 0.46 3.00
N LEU A 4 -6.43 0.08 2.42
CA LEU A 4 -6.48 -0.86 1.30
C LEU A 4 -6.64 -0.09 -0.01
N LEU A 5 -5.59 -0.07 -0.83
CA LEU A 5 -5.67 0.44 -2.19
C LEU A 5 -6.37 -0.59 -3.07
N LYS A 6 -7.58 -0.26 -3.56
CA LYS A 6 -8.37 -1.11 -4.47
C LYS A 6 -7.74 -1.14 -5.87
N ARG A 7 -6.65 -1.90 -6.01
CA ARG A 7 -5.93 -2.03 -7.29
C ARG A 7 -6.56 -3.01 -8.26
N PHE A 8 -7.42 -3.93 -7.83
CA PHE A 8 -8.11 -4.85 -8.73
C PHE A 8 -9.55 -4.43 -8.92
N VAL A 9 -9.95 -4.18 -10.17
CA VAL A 9 -11.28 -3.69 -10.52
C VAL A 9 -11.89 -4.63 -11.54
N HIS A 10 -13.16 -4.99 -11.36
CA HIS A 10 -13.88 -5.84 -12.30
C HIS A 10 -14.22 -5.04 -13.57
N ASN A 11 -13.60 -5.39 -14.69
CA ASN A 11 -13.93 -4.87 -15.99
C ASN A 11 -15.17 -5.61 -16.54
N ARG A 12 -16.28 -4.87 -16.65
CA ARG A 12 -17.57 -5.44 -17.11
C ARG A 12 -17.58 -5.81 -18.60
N LEU A 13 -16.69 -5.23 -19.41
CA LEU A 13 -16.61 -5.54 -20.84
C LEU A 13 -15.87 -6.86 -21.07
N THR A 14 -14.80 -7.10 -20.32
CA THR A 14 -13.99 -8.33 -20.45
C THR A 14 -14.46 -9.43 -19.49
N GLY A 15 -15.28 -9.10 -18.49
CA GLY A 15 -15.74 -10.02 -17.45
C GLY A 15 -14.63 -10.46 -16.50
N LYS A 16 -13.50 -9.75 -16.48
CA LYS A 16 -12.29 -10.11 -15.73
C LYS A 16 -11.91 -9.01 -14.75
N TYR A 17 -11.16 -9.38 -13.72
CA TYR A 17 -10.50 -8.40 -12.86
C TYR A 17 -9.19 -7.95 -13.49
N GLU A 18 -9.02 -6.63 -13.55
CA GLU A 18 -7.84 -6.00 -14.11
C GLU A 18 -7.16 -5.16 -13.02
N LYS A 19 -5.82 -5.17 -13.03
CA LYS A 19 -5.03 -4.39 -12.09
C LYS A 19 -4.87 -2.97 -12.60
N CYS A 20 -5.28 -1.99 -11.80
CA CYS A 20 -4.95 -0.58 -11.98
C CYS A 20 -3.45 -0.38 -11.70
N LEU A 21 -2.73 0.01 -12.77
CA LEU A 21 -1.29 0.24 -12.77
C LEU A 21 -0.94 1.72 -12.55
N ASP A 22 -1.93 2.56 -12.30
CA ASP A 22 -1.71 3.98 -12.08
C ASP A 22 -0.76 4.19 -10.90
N ARG A 23 0.17 5.13 -11.13
CA ARG A 23 1.14 5.54 -10.12
C ARG A 23 0.38 6.20 -8.97
N THR A 24 0.58 5.68 -7.76
CA THR A 24 0.01 6.25 -6.54
C THR A 24 1.13 6.67 -5.62
N THR A 25 1.08 7.92 -5.14
CA THR A 25 1.98 8.43 -4.10
C THR A 25 1.27 8.38 -2.76
N LEU A 26 1.89 7.73 -1.77
CA LEU A 26 1.42 7.75 -0.39
C LEU A 26 2.33 8.67 0.42
N PRO A 27 1.80 9.65 1.15
CA PRO A 27 2.62 10.48 2.02
C PRO A 27 3.09 9.66 3.23
N GLU A 28 4.25 10.01 3.77
CA GLU A 28 4.78 9.40 5.00
C GLU A 28 3.92 9.74 6.22
N LEU A 29 3.36 10.95 6.26
CA LEU A 29 2.46 11.42 7.31
C LEU A 29 1.07 11.69 6.74
N ILE A 30 0.04 11.10 7.34
CA ILE A 30 -1.36 11.35 7.03
C ILE A 30 -2.01 12.02 8.23
N GLN A 31 -2.65 13.16 8.03
CA GLN A 31 -3.50 13.80 9.03
C GLN A 31 -4.96 13.59 8.67
N LEU A 32 -5.74 13.08 9.62
CA LEU A 32 -7.17 12.85 9.46
C LEU A 32 -7.93 13.72 10.46
N LEU A 33 -8.98 14.38 9.99
CA LEU A 33 -9.96 15.05 10.84
C LEU A 33 -10.98 14.01 11.31
N THR A 34 -11.19 13.93 12.62
CA THR A 34 -12.22 13.07 13.19
C THR A 34 -13.58 13.77 13.20
N VAL A 35 -14.64 13.01 13.47
CA VAL A 35 -15.99 13.53 13.67
C VAL A 35 -16.10 14.53 14.83
N ASN A 36 -15.14 14.54 15.75
CA ASN A 36 -15.08 15.48 16.89
C ASN A 36 -14.16 16.67 16.60
N GLU A 37 -13.88 16.96 15.33
CA GLU A 37 -13.00 18.06 14.89
C GLU A 37 -11.55 17.98 15.43
N THR A 38 -11.11 16.80 15.86
CA THR A 38 -9.73 16.58 16.30
C THR A 38 -8.88 16.07 15.14
N HIS A 39 -7.66 16.59 15.02
CA HIS A 39 -6.68 16.11 14.06
C HIS A 39 -5.88 14.95 14.65
N ILE A 40 -5.88 13.80 13.97
CA ILE A 40 -5.04 12.65 14.31
C ILE A 40 -4.01 12.43 13.21
N SER A 41 -2.74 12.32 13.61
CA SER A 41 -1.62 12.06 12.71
C SER A 41 -1.25 10.57 12.71
N TYR A 42 -1.04 10.01 11.53
CA TYR A 42 -0.55 8.66 11.32
C TYR A 42 0.74 8.71 10.50
N ARG A 43 1.81 8.11 11.00
CA ARG A 43 3.03 7.88 10.23
C ARG A 43 2.96 6.52 9.56
N LEU A 44 3.38 6.44 8.31
CA LEU A 44 3.53 5.19 7.57
C LEU A 44 4.43 4.25 8.36
N LYS A 45 4.07 2.97 8.41
CA LYS A 45 4.86 1.95 9.12
C LYS A 45 5.15 0.71 8.30
N ALA A 46 4.27 0.38 7.36
CA ALA A 46 4.48 -0.76 6.48
C ALA A 46 3.74 -0.54 5.16
N ILE A 47 4.27 -1.16 4.11
CA ILE A 47 3.65 -1.22 2.79
C ILE A 47 3.66 -2.69 2.36
N VAL A 48 2.51 -3.21 1.95
CA VAL A 48 2.42 -4.49 1.25
C VAL A 48 2.30 -4.20 -0.24
N VAL A 49 3.21 -4.76 -1.03
CA VAL A 49 3.27 -4.57 -2.47
C VAL A 49 2.91 -5.87 -3.17
N HIS A 50 2.05 -5.77 -4.17
CA HIS A 50 1.78 -6.84 -5.10
C HIS A 50 2.47 -6.55 -6.44
N HIS A 51 3.31 -7.47 -6.92
CA HIS A 51 3.94 -7.41 -8.23
C HIS A 51 3.38 -8.51 -9.15
N GLY A 52 2.86 -8.14 -10.31
CA GLY A 52 2.09 -9.03 -11.20
C GLY A 52 0.80 -8.35 -11.68
N LEU A 53 0.23 -8.85 -12.79
CA LEU A 53 -0.94 -8.26 -13.46
C LEU A 53 -2.28 -8.86 -13.01
N SER A 54 -2.29 -10.11 -12.55
CA SER A 54 -3.50 -10.81 -12.13
C SER A 54 -3.69 -10.71 -10.62
N MET A 55 -4.90 -10.88 -10.12
CA MET A 55 -5.13 -11.04 -8.67
C MET A 55 -4.78 -12.46 -8.18
N ASN A 56 -4.76 -13.43 -9.09
CA ASN A 56 -4.52 -14.84 -8.79
C ASN A 56 -3.07 -15.29 -9.08
N SER A 57 -2.21 -14.38 -9.54
CA SER A 57 -0.79 -14.66 -9.78
C SER A 57 0.06 -13.42 -9.54
N GLY A 58 1.33 -13.63 -9.26
CA GLY A 58 2.27 -12.58 -8.94
C GLY A 58 3.09 -12.92 -7.69
N HIS A 59 3.71 -11.89 -7.11
CA HIS A 59 4.52 -11.99 -5.93
C HIS A 59 4.19 -10.86 -4.96
N TYR A 60 4.09 -11.19 -3.68
CA TYR A 60 3.85 -10.22 -2.62
C TYR A 60 5.13 -10.04 -1.81
N TYR A 61 5.46 -8.80 -1.52
CA TYR A 61 6.54 -8.44 -0.59
C TYR A 61 6.12 -7.25 0.26
N ALA A 62 6.85 -7.04 1.35
CA ALA A 62 6.51 -6.01 2.32
C ALA A 62 7.73 -5.22 2.76
N PHE A 63 7.58 -3.90 2.76
CA PHE A 63 8.50 -2.98 3.42
C PHE A 63 7.94 -2.64 4.79
N VAL A 64 8.77 -2.72 5.82
CA VAL A 64 8.38 -2.37 7.19
C VAL A 64 9.42 -1.43 7.78
N MET A 65 8.95 -0.35 8.40
CA MET A 65 9.79 0.52 9.21
C MET A 65 10.12 -0.19 10.52
N CYS A 66 11.35 -0.65 10.64
CA CYS A 66 11.86 -1.25 11.87
C CYS A 66 12.26 -0.19 12.89
N ASN A 67 12.87 0.91 12.42
CA ASN A 67 13.27 2.07 13.23
C ASN A 67 12.58 3.33 12.73
N ASN A 68 12.82 4.47 13.40
CA ASN A 68 12.10 5.71 13.11
C ASN A 68 12.34 6.24 11.70
N ASP A 69 13.37 5.82 10.95
CA ASP A 69 13.65 6.38 9.62
C ASP A 69 13.97 5.35 8.52
N ASP A 70 14.12 4.05 8.83
CA ASP A 70 14.53 3.04 7.84
C ASP A 70 13.40 2.05 7.48
N LEU A 71 12.99 2.06 6.21
CA LEU A 71 12.13 1.04 5.60
C LEU A 71 13.01 -0.12 5.11
N VAL A 72 12.77 -1.32 5.64
CA VAL A 72 13.53 -2.52 5.25
C VAL A 72 12.60 -3.47 4.49
N ASP A 73 13.06 -4.01 3.36
CA ASP A 73 12.40 -5.16 2.73
C ASP A 73 12.52 -6.36 3.66
N LYS A 74 11.39 -6.84 4.19
CA LYS A 74 11.42 -7.98 5.11
C LYS A 74 11.82 -9.29 4.42
N ASN A 75 11.71 -9.36 3.10
CA ASN A 75 11.97 -10.57 2.33
C ASN A 75 13.38 -10.58 1.71
N ASN A 76 14.04 -9.43 1.60
CA ASN A 76 15.46 -9.30 1.25
C ASN A 76 16.11 -8.32 2.22
N ALA A 77 16.99 -8.81 3.09
CA ALA A 77 17.70 -8.01 4.10
C ALA A 77 18.76 -7.05 3.50
N ASN A 78 18.43 -6.34 2.43
CA ASN A 78 19.23 -5.31 1.81
C ASN A 78 18.54 -3.96 2.02
N HIS A 79 19.23 -3.05 2.68
CA HIS A 79 18.80 -1.66 2.87
C HIS A 79 18.56 -0.98 1.52
N ILE A 80 17.46 -0.22 1.40
CA ILE A 80 17.18 0.68 0.28
C ILE A 80 17.48 2.10 0.73
#